data_AF-A0A3D5UA99-F1
#
_entry.id   AF-A0A3D5UA99-F1
#
_cell.length_a   1.000
_cell.length_b   1.000
_cell.length_c   1.000
_cell.angle_alpha   90.00
_cell.angle_beta   90.00
_cell.angle_gamma   90.00
#
_symmetry.space_group_name_H-M   'P 1'
#
loop_
_entity.id
_entity.type
_entity.pdbx_description
1 polymer ?
#
loop_
_entity_poly.entity_id
_entity_poly.type
_entity_poly.pdbx_seq_one_letter_code
_entity_poly.pdbx_strand_id
1 'polypeptide(L)' 'DTFVLDDGWFGHRDNDRSSLGDWFVNTKKLPHGLDPLIERCEKRGMKFGLWLEPEMISEDSELYAAH' A
#
# COMPACT_ATOMS: atom_id res chain seq x y z
N ASP A 1 8.91 -7.25 18.20
CA ASP A 1 7.68 -6.53 17.80
C ASP A 1 7.64 -6.28 16.31
N THR A 2 6.44 -6.12 15.77
CA THR A 2 6.18 -5.93 14.33
C THR A 2 5.18 -4.80 14.15
N PHE A 3 5.46 -3.88 13.23
CA PHE A 3 4.50 -2.92 12.71
C PHE A 3 4.02 -3.42 11.36
N VAL A 4 2.71 -3.49 11.15
CA VAL A 4 2.11 -3.88 9.86
C VAL A 4 1.36 -2.68 9.30
N LEU A 5 1.73 -2.24 8.10
CA LEU A 5 0.96 -1.27 7.34
C LEU A 5 -0.16 -2.02 6.60
N ASP A 6 -1.38 -1.81 7.05
CA ASP A 6 -2.57 -2.44 6.49
C ASP A 6 -3.08 -1.70 5.23
N ASP A 7 -4.33 -1.94 4.81
CA ASP A 7 -4.92 -1.40 3.57
C ASP A 7 -4.76 0.14 3.44
N GLY A 8 -4.68 0.61 2.19
CA GLY A 8 -4.66 2.04 1.85
C GLY A 8 -3.30 2.62 1.47
N TRP A 9 -2.22 1.83 1.46
CA TRP A 9 -0.86 2.30 1.10
C TRP A 9 -0.63 2.46 -0.41
N PHE A 10 -1.53 1.92 -1.24
CA PHE A 10 -1.36 1.79 -2.69
C PHE A 10 -2.42 2.58 -3.50
N GLY A 11 -2.15 2.76 -4.79
CA GLY A 11 -3.02 3.44 -5.77
C GLY A 11 -3.61 4.75 -5.24
N HIS A 12 -4.93 4.88 -5.37
CA HIS A 12 -5.76 5.93 -4.76
C HIS A 12 -6.75 5.35 -3.74
N ARG A 13 -6.30 4.35 -2.97
CA ARG A 13 -7.09 3.57 -1.99
C ARG A 13 -7.46 4.39 -0.75
N ASP A 14 -8.32 5.39 -0.89
CA ASP A 14 -8.82 6.24 0.21
C ASP A 14 -10.03 5.62 0.94
N ASN A 15 -10.64 4.61 0.32
CA ASN A 15 -11.69 3.74 0.86
C ASN A 15 -11.61 2.38 0.14
N ASP A 16 -12.56 1.50 0.42
CA ASP A 16 -12.61 0.11 -0.08
C ASP A 16 -13.18 -0.03 -1.50
N ARG A 17 -13.56 1.07 -2.18
CA ARG A 17 -14.28 1.04 -3.47
C ARG A 17 -13.39 1.19 -4.70
N SER A 18 -12.06 1.27 -4.56
CA SER A 18 -11.12 1.48 -5.68
C SER A 18 -9.76 0.81 -5.49
N SER A 19 -8.92 0.84 -6.53
CA SER A 19 -7.48 0.56 -6.53
C SER A 19 -6.99 -0.88 -6.27
N LEU A 20 -7.85 -1.88 -5.97
CA LEU A 20 -7.38 -3.28 -5.97
C LEU A 20 -6.89 -3.64 -7.38
N GLY A 21 -5.68 -4.21 -7.45
CA GLY A 21 -4.95 -4.43 -8.70
C GLY A 21 -3.79 -3.46 -8.91
N ASP A 22 -3.87 -2.24 -8.35
CA ASP A 22 -2.87 -1.18 -8.54
C ASP A 22 -1.87 -1.13 -7.37
N TRP A 23 -0.95 -2.10 -7.32
CA TRP A 23 0.03 -2.26 -6.23
C TRP A 23 1.21 -1.27 -6.27
N PHE A 24 0.95 -0.01 -6.60
CA PHE A 24 1.93 1.08 -6.60
C PHE A 24 1.75 1.96 -5.37
N VAL A 25 2.84 2.39 -4.72
CA VAL A 25 2.76 3.22 -3.50
C VAL A 25 2.02 4.53 -3.77
N ASN A 26 1.04 4.84 -2.93
CA ASN A 26 0.32 6.10 -2.97
C ASN A 26 1.22 7.24 -2.47
N THR A 27 1.87 7.95 -3.38
CA THR A 27 2.79 9.05 -3.05
C THR A 27 2.10 10.30 -2.49
N LYS A 28 0.77 10.41 -2.58
CA LYS A 28 0.04 11.48 -1.87
C LYS A 28 0.00 11.22 -0.36
N LYS A 29 -0.17 9.97 0.05
CA LYS A 29 -0.13 9.55 1.47
C LYS A 29 1.30 9.35 1.97
N LEU A 30 2.17 8.84 1.10
CA LEU A 30 3.56 8.47 1.41
C LEU A 30 4.51 9.20 0.43
N PRO A 31 4.75 10.52 0.61
CA PRO A 31 5.52 11.35 -0.33
C PRO A 31 6.95 10.88 -0.62
N HIS A 32 7.49 10.05 0.26
CA HIS A 32 8.84 9.51 0.18
C HIS A 32 8.84 7.97 0.06
N GLY A 33 7.73 7.39 -0.38
CA GLY A 33 7.58 5.94 -0.48
C GLY A 33 7.47 5.24 0.89
N LEU A 34 7.78 3.94 0.91
CA LEU A 34 7.74 3.11 2.12
C LEU A 34 9.02 3.22 2.97
N ASP A 35 10.13 3.64 2.37
CA ASP A 35 11.46 3.62 3.00
C ASP A 35 11.51 4.32 4.36
N PRO A 36 10.92 5.53 4.57
CA PRO A 36 10.97 6.17 5.88
C PRO A 36 10.24 5.39 6.98
N LEU A 37 9.17 4.66 6.63
CA LEU A 37 8.45 3.81 7.58
C LEU A 37 9.26 2.57 7.94
N ILE A 38 9.87 1.94 6.93
CA ILE A 38 10.75 0.76 7.10
C ILE A 38 11.93 1.15 7.99
N GLU A 39 12.66 2.22 7.65
CA GLU A 39 13.80 2.71 8.44
C GLU A 39 13.39 3.06 9.88
N ARG A 40 12.20 3.63 10.09
CA ARG A 40 11.72 3.97 11.42
C ARG A 40 11.43 2.71 12.25
N CYS A 41 10.94 1.65 11.63
CA CYS A 41 10.74 0.36 12.28
C CYS A 41 12.09 -0.25 12.67
N GLU A 42 13.05 -0.28 11.74
CA GLU A 42 14.41 -0.79 12.00
C GLU A 42 15.11 -0.03 13.13
N LYS A 43 15.07 1.31 13.12
CA LYS A 43 15.62 2.18 14.18
C LYS A 43 14.99 1.92 15.55
N ARG A 44 13.79 1.33 15.59
CA ARG A 44 13.08 0.96 16.83
C ARG A 44 13.19 -0.52 17.17
N GLY A 45 13.96 -1.31 16.42
CA GLY A 45 14.09 -2.75 16.62
C GLY A 45 12.81 -3.53 16.26
N MET A 46 11.96 -2.96 15.41
CA MET A 46 10.71 -3.58 14.96
C MET A 46 10.84 -4.14 13.55
N LYS A 47 10.16 -5.25 13.26
CA LYS A 47 9.95 -5.73 11.89
C LYS A 47 8.88 -4.88 11.20
N PHE A 48 8.97 -4.74 9.88
CA PHE A 48 7.95 -4.13 9.04
C PHE A 48 7.19 -5.20 8.24
N GLY A 49 5.86 -5.14 8.25
CA GLY A 49 4.97 -5.94 7.40
C GLY A 49 4.09 -5.05 6.55
N LEU A 50 3.63 -5.59 5.42
CA LEU A 50 2.80 -4.87 4.44
C LEU A 50 1.64 -5.77 4.01
N TRP A 51 0.44 -5.21 4.00
CA TRP A 51 -0.77 -5.91 3.54
C TRP A 51 -0.85 -5.93 2.01
N LEU A 52 -1.36 -7.04 1.46
CA LEU A 52 -1.60 -7.26 0.03
C LEU A 52 -2.86 -8.12 -0.15
N GLU A 53 -3.63 -7.86 -1.20
CA GLU A 53 -4.78 -8.69 -1.63
C GLU A 53 -4.69 -8.98 -3.14
N PRO A 54 -3.68 -9.75 -3.58
CA PRO A 54 -3.28 -9.87 -4.98
C PRO A 54 -4.31 -10.57 -5.88
N GLU A 55 -5.33 -11.19 -5.29
CA GLU A 55 -6.36 -11.96 -5.99
C GLU A 55 -7.53 -11.09 -6.48
N MET A 56 -7.61 -9.83 -6.04
CA MET A 56 -8.75 -8.94 -6.31
C MET A 56 -8.43 -7.83 -7.31
N ILE A 57 -9.49 -7.33 -7.94
CA ILE A 57 -9.47 -6.18 -8.85
C ILE A 57 -10.64 -5.25 -8.56
N SER A 58 -10.44 -3.93 -8.68
CA SER A 58 -11.51 -2.92 -8.61
C SER A 58 -11.85 -2.41 -10.01
N GLU A 59 -13.14 -2.14 -10.29
CA GLU A 59 -13.55 -1.48 -11.54
C GLU A 59 -12.89 -0.09 -11.71
N ASP A 60 -12.70 0.63 -10.60
CA ASP A 60 -11.91 1.85 -10.52
C ASP A 60 -10.43 1.52 -10.18
N SER A 61 -9.72 0.95 -11.16
CA SER A 61 -8.28 0.69 -11.12
C SER A 61 -7.64 0.85 -12.50
N GLU A 62 -6.35 1.18 -12.56
CA GLU A 62 -5.56 1.22 -13.79
C GLU A 62 -5.49 -0.16 -14.45
N LEU A 63 -5.34 -1.22 -13.64
CA LEU A 63 -5.29 -2.59 -14.12
C LEU A 63 -6.58 -3.02 -14.85
N TYR A 64 -7.74 -2.68 -14.30
CA TYR A 64 -9.04 -2.97 -14.94
C TYR A 64 -9.25 -2.16 -16.22
N ALA A 65 -8.79 -0.90 -16.25
CA ALA A 65 -8.89 -0.08 -17.45
C ALA A 65 -8.02 -0.60 -18.61
N ALA A 66 -6.95 -1.34 -18.30
CA ALA A 66 -5.98 -1.82 -19.29
C ALA A 66 -6.33 -3.19 -19.90
N HIS A 67 -7.19 -4.00 -19.28
CA HIS A 67 -7.41 -5.42 -19.62
C HIS A 67 -8.87 -5.85 -19.53
#